data_AF-A0A1B2HNP5-F1
#
_entry.id   AF-A0A1B2HNP5-F1
#
_cell.length_a   1.000
_cell.length_b   1.000
_cell.length_c   1.000
_cell.angle_alpha   90.00
_cell.angle_beta   90.00
_cell.angle_gamma   90.00
#
_symmetry.space_group_name_H-M   'P 1'
#
loop_
_entity.id
_entity.type
_entity.pdbx_description
1 polymer ?
#
loop_
_entity_poly.entity_id
_entity_poly.type
_entity_poly.pdbx_seq_one_letter_code
_entity_poly.pdbx_strand_id
1 'polypeptide(L)'
;MPAVVPGTEPGVETAALLPELTLLGTGSNQLTRMVRHHVDGDASVGAYEQQRFVRSVHWSSPRTGVLHNATTLASLDTLLPSFHRSSMRFGEGSSVPHTTDPRTSLGYIALAHNDERQVERDEAQLRSIEASFEVV
;
A
#
# COMPACT_ATOMS: atom_id res chain seq x y z
N MET A 1 11.76 -23.40 -7.58
CA MET A 1 11.17 -22.63 -6.46
C MET A 1 11.77 -21.24 -6.52
N PRO A 2 10.99 -20.15 -6.61
CA PRO A 2 11.59 -18.82 -6.56
C PRO A 2 12.12 -18.58 -5.13
N ALA A 3 13.31 -17.99 -5.04
CA ALA A 3 14.00 -17.75 -3.79
C ALA A 3 13.22 -16.71 -2.95
N VAL A 4 12.87 -17.08 -1.73
CA VAL A 4 12.40 -16.15 -0.70
C VAL A 4 13.60 -15.29 -0.31
N VAL A 5 13.53 -13.98 -0.56
CA VAL A 5 14.52 -13.01 -0.06
C VAL A 5 14.42 -13.00 1.48
N PRO A 6 15.51 -13.22 2.23
CA PRO A 6 15.45 -13.25 3.69
C PRO A 6 15.10 -11.85 4.23
N GLY A 7 14.03 -11.75 5.03
CA GLY A 7 13.55 -10.49 5.62
C GLY A 7 12.20 -10.00 5.10
N THR A 8 11.72 -10.54 3.97
CA THR A 8 10.37 -10.31 3.44
C THR A 8 9.40 -11.39 3.91
N GLU A 9 9.15 -11.46 5.22
CA GLU A 9 8.00 -12.23 5.70
C GLU A 9 6.72 -11.44 5.35
N PRO A 10 5.79 -11.98 4.55
CA PRO A 10 4.63 -11.24 4.06
C PRO A 10 3.75 -10.66 5.18
N GLY A 11 3.83 -11.23 6.39
CA GLY A 11 3.15 -10.72 7.59
C GLY A 11 3.78 -9.47 8.22
N VAL A 12 5.11 -9.31 8.16
CA VAL A 12 5.84 -8.20 8.82
C VAL A 12 5.64 -6.89 8.05
N GLU A 13 5.69 -6.94 6.73
CA GLU A 13 5.51 -5.77 5.87
C GLU A 13 4.06 -5.24 5.91
N THR A 14 3.08 -6.15 6.03
CA THR A 14 1.67 -5.78 6.18
C THR A 14 1.39 -5.18 7.56
N ALA A 15 2.05 -5.68 8.62
CA ALA A 15 1.89 -5.15 9.98
C ALA A 15 2.44 -3.73 10.14
N ALA A 16 3.51 -3.38 9.40
CA ALA A 16 4.09 -2.04 9.42
C ALA A 16 3.28 -0.99 8.62
N LEU A 17 2.51 -1.43 7.62
CA LEU A 17 1.77 -0.54 6.73
C LEU A 17 0.73 0.32 7.49
N LEU A 18 -0.11 -0.30 8.33
CA LEU A 18 -1.21 0.43 8.98
C LEU A 18 -0.72 1.53 9.94
N PRO A 19 0.28 1.29 10.82
CA PRO A 19 0.89 2.35 11.61
C PRO A 19 1.50 3.47 10.75
N GLU A 20 2.16 3.12 9.65
CA GLU A 20 2.77 4.09 8.74
C GLU A 20 1.73 4.98 8.05
N LEU A 21 0.69 4.40 7.46
CA LEU A 21 -0.39 5.16 6.80
C LEU A 21 -1.15 6.04 7.79
N THR A 22 -1.36 5.56 9.02
CA THR A 22 -1.94 6.37 10.09
C THR A 22 -1.04 7.56 10.41
N LEU A 23 0.27 7.32 10.59
CA LEU A 23 1.24 8.38 10.86
C LEU A 23 1.28 9.42 9.72
N LEU A 24 1.23 8.96 8.48
CA LEU A 24 1.19 9.82 7.30
C LEU A 24 -0.08 10.66 7.21
N GLY A 25 -1.22 10.09 7.60
CA GLY A 25 -2.52 10.74 7.53
C GLY A 25 -2.79 11.74 8.65
N THR A 26 -2.21 11.54 9.83
CA THR A 26 -2.57 12.32 11.04
C THR A 26 -1.38 12.94 11.77
N GLY A 27 -0.15 12.64 11.35
CA GLY A 27 1.08 13.04 12.05
C GLY A 27 1.34 12.30 13.37
N SER A 28 0.46 11.39 13.79
CA SER A 28 0.63 10.54 14.97
C SER A 28 -0.18 9.25 14.87
N ASN A 29 0.38 8.13 15.31
CA ASN A 29 -0.33 6.86 15.41
C ASN A 29 -0.31 6.32 16.86
N GLN A 30 -0.93 5.17 17.09
CA GLN A 30 -0.97 4.53 18.40
C GLN A 30 0.42 4.22 18.97
N LEU A 31 1.37 3.83 18.12
CA LEU A 31 2.75 3.57 18.56
C LEU A 31 3.42 4.85 19.05
N THR A 32 3.29 5.96 18.33
CA THR A 32 3.85 7.26 18.75
C THR A 32 3.23 7.75 20.06
N ARG A 33 1.91 7.56 20.27
CA ARG A 33 1.26 7.92 21.54
C ARG A 33 1.71 7.01 22.68
N MET A 34 1.82 5.71 22.45
CA MET A 34 2.32 4.76 23.45
C MET A 34 3.74 5.11 23.89
N VAL A 35 4.61 5.48 22.96
CA VAL A 35 5.98 5.92 23.27
C VAL A 35 5.98 7.22 24.08
N ARG A 36 5.22 8.25 23.66
CA ARG A 36 5.09 9.50 24.41
C ARG A 36 4.51 9.30 25.80
N HIS A 37 3.52 8.42 25.94
CA HIS A 37 2.97 8.05 27.24
C HIS A 37 4.02 7.44 28.15
N HIS A 38 4.79 6.49 27.63
CA HIS A 38 5.80 5.79 28.41
C HIS A 38 7.01 6.67 28.77
N VAL A 39 7.47 7.51 27.84
CA VAL A 39 8.69 8.31 27.99
C VAL A 39 8.40 9.67 28.65
N ASP A 40 7.36 10.36 28.20
CA ASP A 40 7.05 11.74 28.61
C ASP A 40 5.90 11.82 29.62
N GLY A 41 5.24 10.69 29.93
CA GLY A 41 4.03 10.68 30.76
C GLY A 41 2.81 11.28 30.06
N ASP A 42 2.86 11.46 28.73
CA ASP A 42 1.77 12.05 27.96
C ASP A 42 0.49 11.20 28.09
N ALA A 43 -0.57 11.78 28.64
CA ALA A 43 -1.87 11.13 28.83
C ALA A 43 -2.94 11.68 27.86
N SER A 44 -2.54 12.30 26.75
CA SER A 44 -3.47 12.84 25.76
C SER A 44 -4.31 11.74 25.10
N VAL A 45 -5.63 11.81 25.31
CA VAL A 45 -6.61 10.84 24.82
C VAL A 45 -7.57 11.43 23.77
N GLY A 46 -7.17 12.53 23.12
CA GLY A 46 -7.98 13.21 22.10
C GLY A 46 -8.12 12.43 20.80
N ALA A 47 -9.08 12.82 19.97
CA ALA A 47 -9.21 12.32 18.61
C ALA A 47 -7.93 12.60 17.78
N TYR A 48 -7.69 11.81 16.74
CA TYR A 48 -6.68 12.16 15.75
C TYR A 48 -7.25 13.19 14.79
N GLU A 49 -6.46 14.20 14.47
CA GLU A 49 -6.78 15.15 13.41
C GLU A 49 -6.23 14.64 12.08
N GLN A 50 -7.07 14.63 11.06
CA GLN A 50 -6.64 14.26 9.72
C GLN A 50 -5.87 15.43 9.10
N GLN A 51 -4.60 15.18 8.79
CA GLN A 51 -3.67 16.12 8.15
C GLN A 51 -3.57 15.89 6.64
N ARG A 52 -3.74 14.63 6.19
CA ARG A 52 -3.69 14.24 4.77
C ARG A 52 -4.72 13.15 4.49
N PHE A 53 -5.24 13.14 3.27
CA PHE A 53 -6.04 12.03 2.77
C PHE A 53 -5.09 10.91 2.37
N VAL A 54 -5.29 9.72 2.94
CA VAL A 54 -4.44 8.55 2.71
C VAL A 54 -5.33 7.37 2.30
N ARG A 55 -4.90 6.63 1.28
CA ARG A 55 -5.61 5.42 0.80
C ARG A 55 -4.62 4.33 0.43
N SER A 56 -4.87 3.12 0.88
CA SER A 56 -4.16 1.91 0.42
C SER A 56 -4.98 1.21 -0.64
N VAL A 57 -4.45 1.12 -1.86
CA VAL A 57 -5.07 0.43 -2.98
C VAL A 57 -4.40 -0.92 -3.14
N HIS A 58 -5.14 -1.99 -2.86
CA HIS A 58 -4.67 -3.36 -3.07
C HIS A 58 -4.92 -3.80 -4.51
N TRP A 59 -3.93 -4.47 -5.09
CA TRP A 59 -4.01 -5.05 -6.42
C TRP A 59 -4.30 -6.53 -6.38
N SER A 60 -5.21 -6.95 -7.24
CA SER A 60 -5.81 -8.27 -7.24
C SER A 60 -5.59 -8.94 -8.57
N SER A 61 -5.29 -10.24 -8.54
CA SER A 61 -5.30 -11.08 -9.72
C SER A 61 -6.62 -11.84 -9.81
N PRO A 62 -7.36 -11.77 -10.92
CA PRO A 62 -8.62 -12.48 -11.08
C PRO A 62 -8.45 -14.00 -11.22
N ARG A 63 -7.22 -14.49 -11.46
CA ARG A 63 -6.92 -15.93 -11.65
C ARG A 63 -5.49 -16.26 -11.24
N THR A 64 -5.19 -17.54 -11.08
CA THR A 64 -3.80 -18.00 -10.96
C THR A 64 -3.17 -18.04 -12.34
N GLY A 65 -1.94 -17.56 -12.49
CA GLY A 65 -1.24 -17.56 -13.77
C GLY A 65 0.08 -16.81 -13.73
N VAL A 66 0.58 -16.40 -14.89
CA VAL A 66 1.78 -15.57 -15.04
C VAL A 66 1.38 -14.12 -15.27
N LEU A 67 1.91 -13.22 -14.44
CA LEU A 67 1.67 -11.79 -14.55
C LEU A 67 2.45 -11.17 -15.70
N HIS A 68 1.73 -10.48 -16.57
CA HIS A 68 2.26 -9.76 -17.71
C HIS A 68 1.80 -8.29 -17.70
N ASN A 69 2.56 -7.46 -18.42
CA ASN A 69 2.32 -6.02 -18.57
C ASN A 69 2.44 -5.23 -17.24
N ALA A 70 3.27 -5.73 -16.32
CA ALA A 70 3.52 -5.12 -15.01
C ALA A 70 4.63 -4.06 -15.06
N THR A 71 5.26 -3.79 -16.21
CA THR A 71 6.35 -2.81 -16.35
C THR A 71 5.93 -1.39 -15.99
N THR A 72 4.65 -1.05 -16.19
CA THR A 72 4.04 0.24 -15.80
C THR A 72 4.18 0.55 -14.30
N LEU A 73 4.38 -0.47 -13.46
CA LEU A 73 4.66 -0.31 -12.03
C LEU A 73 5.87 0.58 -11.73
N ALA A 74 6.88 0.53 -12.60
CA ALA A 74 8.13 1.27 -12.40
C ALA A 74 7.97 2.79 -12.58
N SER A 75 6.82 3.27 -13.08
CA SER A 75 6.58 4.69 -13.38
C SER A 75 5.41 5.29 -12.59
N LEU A 76 4.90 4.59 -11.57
CA LEU A 76 3.75 5.05 -10.79
C LEU A 76 3.99 6.37 -10.05
N ASP A 77 5.21 6.59 -9.56
CA ASP A 77 5.63 7.82 -8.89
C ASP A 77 5.54 9.06 -9.80
N THR A 78 5.76 8.87 -11.08
CA THR A 78 5.68 9.92 -12.11
C THR A 78 4.24 10.11 -12.60
N LEU A 79 3.45 9.03 -12.63
CA LEU A 79 2.10 9.03 -13.18
C LEU A 79 1.03 9.53 -12.20
N LEU A 80 1.27 9.44 -10.90
CA LEU A 80 0.26 9.66 -9.87
C LEU A 80 0.74 10.72 -8.87
N PRO A 81 0.19 11.94 -8.89
CA PRO A 81 0.58 13.01 -7.96
C PRO A 81 0.44 12.67 -6.48
N SER A 82 -0.46 11.76 -6.11
CA SER A 82 -0.64 11.29 -4.74
C SER A 82 0.18 10.04 -4.42
N PHE A 83 1.03 9.54 -5.30
CA PHE A 83 1.86 8.36 -5.02
C PHE A 83 2.75 8.60 -3.80
N HIS A 84 2.66 7.70 -2.82
CA HIS A 84 3.53 7.70 -1.66
C HIS A 84 4.55 6.56 -1.69
N ARG A 85 4.08 5.32 -1.89
CA ARG A 85 4.91 4.12 -2.03
C ARG A 85 4.13 2.98 -2.63
N SER A 86 4.85 1.98 -3.13
CA SER A 86 4.30 0.68 -3.51
C SER A 86 5.06 -0.44 -2.81
N SER A 87 4.36 -1.53 -2.51
CA SER A 87 4.97 -2.81 -2.16
C SER A 87 4.32 -3.87 -3.04
N MET A 88 5.09 -4.36 -4.01
CA MET A 88 4.67 -5.39 -4.95
C MET A 88 5.46 -6.65 -4.68
N ARG A 89 4.75 -7.77 -4.45
CA ARG A 89 5.36 -9.08 -4.20
C ARG A 89 5.74 -9.81 -5.48
N PHE A 90 5.15 -9.39 -6.59
CA PHE A 90 5.26 -10.02 -7.90
C PHE A 90 5.58 -8.96 -8.94
N GLY A 91 6.47 -9.29 -9.86
CA GLY A 91 6.82 -8.46 -11.02
C GLY A 91 6.47 -9.15 -12.34
N GLU A 92 6.88 -8.54 -13.45
CA GLU A 92 6.74 -9.11 -14.79
C GLU A 92 7.23 -10.56 -14.85
N GLY A 93 6.44 -11.45 -15.45
CA GLY A 93 6.74 -12.88 -15.60
C GLY A 93 6.62 -13.71 -14.31
N SER A 94 6.19 -13.10 -13.19
CA SER A 94 6.00 -13.83 -11.93
C SER A 94 4.75 -14.70 -11.97
N SER A 95 4.83 -15.89 -11.36
CA SER A 95 3.62 -16.67 -11.09
C SER A 95 2.85 -16.07 -9.91
N VAL A 96 1.58 -15.76 -10.12
CA VAL A 96 0.70 -15.09 -9.16
C VAL A 96 -0.51 -15.97 -8.81
N PRO A 97 -1.00 -15.91 -7.56
CA PRO A 97 -2.21 -16.61 -7.17
C PRO A 97 -3.48 -15.85 -7.61
N HIS A 98 -4.61 -16.54 -7.72
CA HIS A 98 -5.92 -15.90 -7.66
C HIS A 98 -6.10 -15.19 -6.32
N THR A 99 -6.48 -13.90 -6.34
CA THR A 99 -6.67 -13.11 -5.13
C THR A 99 -8.03 -13.38 -4.50
N THR A 100 -8.03 -13.91 -3.28
CA THR A 100 -9.21 -14.16 -2.44
C THR A 100 -9.28 -13.29 -1.19
N ASP A 101 -8.13 -12.74 -0.78
CA ASP A 101 -7.97 -11.92 0.41
C ASP A 101 -6.72 -11.01 0.32
N PRO A 102 -6.56 -10.01 1.21
CA PRO A 102 -5.43 -9.08 1.15
C PRO A 102 -4.03 -9.73 1.23
N ARG A 103 -3.87 -10.94 1.75
CA ARG A 103 -2.58 -11.65 1.78
C ARG A 103 -2.25 -12.30 0.44
N THR A 104 -3.28 -12.68 -0.32
CA THR A 104 -3.17 -13.17 -1.70
C THR A 104 -3.17 -12.04 -2.74
N SER A 105 -3.22 -10.78 -2.29
CA SER A 105 -3.06 -9.62 -3.17
C SER A 105 -1.65 -9.57 -3.75
N LEU A 106 -1.54 -9.02 -4.96
CA LEU A 106 -0.25 -8.84 -5.64
C LEU A 106 0.66 -7.86 -4.89
N GLY A 107 0.06 -6.97 -4.13
CA GLY A 107 0.72 -5.89 -3.44
C GLY A 107 -0.27 -4.79 -3.08
N TYR A 108 0.27 -3.66 -2.65
CA TYR A 108 -0.50 -2.45 -2.43
C TYR A 108 0.27 -1.22 -2.89
N ILE A 109 -0.49 -0.17 -3.16
CA ILE A 109 0.01 1.17 -3.43
C ILE A 109 -0.62 2.10 -2.40
N ALA A 110 0.23 2.85 -1.70
CA ALA A 110 -0.20 3.89 -0.79
C ALA A 110 -0.29 5.21 -1.56
N LEU A 111 -1.46 5.83 -1.50
CA LEU A 111 -1.71 7.18 -1.98
C LEU A 111 -1.84 8.12 -0.78
N ALA A 112 -1.26 9.31 -0.89
CA ALA A 112 -1.38 10.36 0.11
C ALA A 112 -1.34 11.75 -0.54
N HIS A 113 -2.33 12.59 -0.24
CA HIS A 113 -2.38 13.95 -0.74
C HIS A 113 -3.19 14.88 0.19
N ASN A 114 -3.02 16.19 0.05
CA ASN A 114 -3.79 17.18 0.83
C ASN A 114 -5.19 17.42 0.25
N ASP A 115 -5.41 17.06 -1.01
CA ASP A 115 -6.70 17.11 -1.72
C ASP A 115 -7.24 15.70 -1.91
N GLU A 116 -8.39 15.41 -1.31
CA GLU A 116 -9.11 14.14 -1.41
C GLU A 116 -9.42 13.76 -2.85
N ARG A 117 -9.81 14.75 -3.68
CA ARG A 117 -10.17 14.51 -5.07
C ARG A 117 -8.98 14.08 -5.92
N GLN A 118 -7.76 14.42 -5.51
CA GLN A 118 -6.54 13.92 -6.15
C GLN A 118 -6.35 12.43 -5.84
N VAL A 119 -6.57 12.01 -4.58
CA VAL A 119 -6.48 10.59 -4.18
C VAL A 119 -7.52 9.75 -4.92
N GLU A 120 -8.74 10.26 -5.08
CA GLU A 120 -9.81 9.57 -5.83
C GLU A 120 -9.47 9.43 -7.32
N ARG A 121 -8.94 10.49 -7.95
CA ARG A 121 -8.51 10.46 -9.35
C ARG A 121 -7.37 9.46 -9.57
N ASP A 122 -6.39 9.46 -8.68
CA ASP A 122 -5.25 8.56 -8.78
C ASP A 122 -5.64 7.10 -8.49
N GLU A 123 -6.58 6.85 -7.58
CA GLU A 123 -7.16 5.51 -7.42
C GLU A 123 -7.87 5.04 -8.69
N ALA A 124 -8.69 5.88 -9.32
CA ALA A 124 -9.37 5.51 -10.56
C ALA A 124 -8.36 5.21 -11.70
N GLN A 125 -7.27 5.97 -11.76
CA GLN A 125 -6.17 5.70 -12.68
C GLN A 125 -5.46 4.38 -12.34
N LEU A 126 -5.21 4.09 -11.06
CA LEU A 126 -4.66 2.80 -10.62
C LEU A 126 -5.55 1.62 -11.03
N ARG A 127 -6.88 1.74 -10.92
CA ARG A 127 -7.81 0.69 -11.37
C ARG A 127 -7.77 0.49 -12.88
N SER A 128 -7.57 1.57 -13.63
CA SER A 128 -7.40 1.48 -15.09
C SER A 128 -6.07 0.81 -15.47
N ILE A 129 -4.99 1.07 -14.72
CA ILE A 129 -3.69 0.39 -14.90
C ILE A 129 -3.81 -1.09 -14.53
N GLU A 130 -4.42 -1.41 -13.39
CA GLU A 130 -4.65 -2.78 -12.92
C GLU A 130 -5.43 -3.60 -13.96
N ALA A 131 -6.44 -3.00 -14.59
CA ALA A 131 -7.22 -3.65 -15.65
C ALA A 131 -6.42 -3.93 -16.95
N SER A 132 -5.28 -3.27 -17.15
CA SER A 132 -4.39 -3.52 -18.29
C SER A 132 -3.45 -4.71 -18.09
N PHE A 133 -3.41 -5.27 -16.88
CA PHE A 133 -2.57 -6.42 -16.59
C PHE A 133 -3.18 -7.71 -17.10
N GLU A 134 -2.30 -8.57 -17.58
CA GLU A 134 -2.69 -9.87 -18.09
C GLU A 134 -2.17 -10.95 -17.15
N VAL A 135 -3.04 -11.92 -16.85
CA VAL A 135 -2.66 -13.09 -16.06
C VAL A 135 -3.03 -14.34 -16.84
N VAL A 136 -2.02 -14.96 -17.46
CA VAL A 136 -2.20 -16.08 -18.40
C VAL A 136 -1.86 -17.41 -17.73
#